data_AF-I1Y7Z0-F1
#
_entry.id   AF-I1Y7Z0-F1
#
_cell.length_a   1.000
_cell.length_b   1.000
_cell.length_c   1.000
_cell.angle_alpha   90.00
_cell.angle_beta   90.00
_cell.angle_gamma   90.00
#
_symmetry.space_group_name_H-M   'P 1'
#
loop_
_entity.id
_entity.type
_entity.pdbx_description
1 polymer ?
#
loop_
_entity_poly.entity_id
_entity_poly.type
_entity_poly.pdbx_seq_one_letter_code
_entity_poly.pdbx_strand_id
1 'polypeptide(L)'
;VGELWYKSYGGRSNIKNHTKESIKQKIKNAIQKETELLYEYHDKGTAIISQNDKKGEKANNNKNSNGLPKGFCHAVQRSFIDYKNMILGTSVNTYEYIGKLQEDIKKIIEKGTPQQKDRIGGVGSGADKVNDWWKGIEGEMWGAVKCAIKRINKKQKKNGTYTGNECGVSPPIGNDEDQSVSWFK
;
A
#
# COMPACT_ATOMS: atom_id res chain seq x y z
N VAL A 1 4.56 -11.62 1.51
CA VAL A 1 4.82 -10.73 2.66
C VAL A 1 6.08 -11.13 3.41
N GLY A 2 6.39 -12.43 3.57
CA GLY A 2 7.55 -12.91 4.36
C GLY A 2 8.98 -12.61 3.87
N GLU A 3 9.20 -12.12 2.65
CA GLU A 3 10.57 -11.83 2.17
C GLU A 3 11.09 -10.41 2.49
N LEU A 4 10.26 -9.58 3.12
CA LEU A 4 10.69 -8.31 3.72
C LEU A 4 10.93 -8.44 5.24
N TRP A 5 10.49 -9.55 5.83
CA TRP A 5 10.37 -9.71 7.28
C TRP A 5 10.86 -11.09 7.70
N TYR A 6 12.14 -11.20 8.06
CA TYR A 6 12.57 -12.37 8.83
C TYR A 6 12.12 -12.17 10.28
N LYS A 7 11.33 -13.11 10.80
CA LYS A 7 11.05 -13.23 12.24
C LYS A 7 12.32 -13.69 12.96
N SER A 8 13.30 -12.80 13.08
CA SER A 8 14.40 -12.96 14.02
C SER A 8 14.31 -11.83 15.03
N TYR A 9 14.23 -12.21 16.30
CA TYR A 9 14.16 -11.34 17.47
C TYR A 9 15.14 -10.17 17.33
N GLY A 10 14.62 -8.94 17.16
CA GLY A 10 15.44 -7.73 17.07
C GLY A 10 15.20 -6.80 15.88
N GLY A 11 14.20 -7.06 15.02
CA GLY A 11 13.60 -6.05 14.13
C GLY A 11 14.60 -5.17 13.38
N ARG A 12 15.49 -5.78 12.58
CA ARG A 12 16.50 -5.05 11.80
C ARG A 12 15.98 -4.83 10.38
N SER A 13 15.90 -3.58 9.95
CA SER A 13 15.61 -3.22 8.56
C SER A 13 16.68 -3.83 7.63
N ASN A 14 16.26 -4.73 6.74
CA ASN A 14 17.17 -5.43 5.81
C ASN A 14 17.34 -4.68 4.48
N ILE A 15 17.09 -3.36 4.47
CA ILE A 15 17.08 -2.56 3.23
C ILE A 15 18.34 -1.72 3.03
N LYS A 16 19.26 -1.67 4.00
CA LYS A 16 20.41 -0.73 4.02
C LYS A 16 21.30 -0.73 2.77
N ASN A 17 21.38 -1.86 2.06
CA ASN A 17 22.19 -2.03 0.85
C ASN A 17 21.36 -2.03 -0.45
N HIS A 18 20.07 -1.76 -0.38
CA HIS A 18 19.20 -1.75 -1.56
C HIS A 18 19.30 -0.43 -2.34
N THR A 19 19.10 -0.52 -3.64
CA THR A 19 18.94 0.66 -4.51
C THR A 19 17.50 1.17 -4.46
N LYS A 20 17.31 2.42 -4.90
CA LYS A 20 16.00 3.06 -5.05
C LYS A 20 15.04 2.23 -5.92
N GLU A 21 15.53 1.62 -6.99
CA GLU A 21 14.79 0.76 -7.90
C GLU A 21 14.41 -0.57 -7.22
N SER A 22 15.34 -1.14 -6.46
CA SER A 22 15.08 -2.39 -5.71
C SER A 22 14.01 -2.18 -4.64
N ILE A 23 14.06 -1.05 -3.92
CA ILE A 23 13.04 -0.69 -2.93
C ILE A 23 11.69 -0.47 -3.61
N LYS A 24 11.66 0.30 -4.70
CA LYS A 24 10.44 0.50 -5.50
C LYS A 24 9.80 -0.84 -5.89
N GLN A 25 10.59 -1.80 -6.37
CA GLN A 25 10.08 -3.11 -6.77
C GLN A 25 9.57 -3.92 -5.57
N LYS A 26 10.25 -3.87 -4.42
CA LYS A 26 9.81 -4.53 -3.19
C LYS A 26 8.48 -3.95 -2.69
N ILE A 27 8.32 -2.63 -2.70
CA ILE A 27 7.06 -1.96 -2.33
C ILE A 27 5.94 -2.38 -3.27
N LYS A 28 6.19 -2.33 -4.59
CA LYS A 28 5.23 -2.77 -5.61
C LYS A 28 4.74 -4.20 -5.37
N ASN A 29 5.67 -5.12 -5.10
CA ASN A 29 5.36 -6.52 -4.81
C ASN A 29 4.59 -6.67 -3.49
N ALA A 30 4.93 -5.88 -2.47
CA ALA A 30 4.25 -5.88 -1.18
C ALA A 30 2.79 -5.41 -1.33
N ILE A 31 2.55 -4.28 -2.00
CA ILE A 31 1.21 -3.74 -2.29
C ILE A 31 0.39 -4.74 -3.10
N GLN A 32 0.98 -5.33 -4.14
CA GLN A 32 0.31 -6.35 -4.94
C GLN A 32 -0.11 -7.55 -4.08
N LYS A 33 0.78 -8.04 -3.22
CA LYS A 33 0.50 -9.19 -2.36
C LYS A 33 -0.52 -8.87 -1.28
N GLU A 34 -0.46 -7.68 -0.70
CA GLU A 34 -1.43 -7.17 0.26
C GLU A 34 -2.84 -7.19 -0.35
N THR A 35 -2.97 -6.66 -1.57
CA THR A 35 -4.25 -6.64 -2.30
C THR A 35 -4.81 -8.05 -2.51
N GLU A 36 -3.97 -9.03 -2.87
CA GLU A 36 -4.40 -10.43 -3.01
C GLU A 36 -4.87 -11.03 -1.68
N LEU A 37 -4.16 -10.77 -0.59
CA LEU A 37 -4.49 -11.28 0.75
C LEU A 37 -5.77 -10.64 1.29
N LEU A 38 -5.92 -9.32 1.13
CA LEU A 38 -7.13 -8.62 1.52
C LEU A 38 -8.34 -9.15 0.76
N TYR A 39 -8.20 -9.46 -0.53
CA TYR A 39 -9.29 -10.07 -1.29
C TYR A 39 -9.72 -11.39 -0.66
N GLU A 40 -8.78 -12.30 -0.41
CA GLU A 40 -9.07 -13.60 0.21
C GLU A 40 -9.72 -13.44 1.58
N TYR A 41 -9.22 -12.51 2.39
CA TYR A 41 -9.73 -12.24 3.74
C TYR A 41 -11.18 -11.70 3.73
N HIS A 42 -11.53 -10.85 2.75
CA HIS A 42 -12.87 -10.32 2.61
C HIS A 42 -13.83 -11.29 1.90
N ASP A 43 -13.38 -12.00 0.86
CA ASP A 43 -14.17 -13.00 0.12
C ASP A 43 -14.58 -14.17 1.03
N LYS A 44 -13.74 -14.51 2.02
CA LYS A 44 -14.07 -15.48 3.07
C LYS A 44 -15.05 -14.95 4.13
N GLY A 45 -15.34 -13.65 4.16
CA GLY A 45 -16.16 -13.04 5.21
C GLY A 45 -15.46 -12.87 6.56
N THR A 46 -14.13 -13.01 6.61
CA THR A 46 -13.38 -12.98 7.87
C THR A 46 -13.27 -11.56 8.42
N ALA A 47 -13.10 -10.57 7.54
CA ALA A 47 -13.09 -9.16 7.93
C ALA A 47 -14.44 -8.74 8.51
N ILE A 48 -14.44 -8.04 9.64
CA ILE A 48 -15.67 -7.49 10.24
C ILE A 48 -16.44 -6.65 9.22
N ILE A 49 -15.74 -5.84 8.42
CA ILE A 49 -16.33 -4.99 7.38
C ILE A 49 -16.87 -5.75 6.15
N SER A 50 -16.59 -7.04 6.02
CA SER A 50 -17.19 -7.89 4.98
C SER A 50 -18.40 -8.70 5.47
N GLN A 51 -18.72 -8.63 6.77
CA GLN A 51 -19.85 -9.35 7.38
C GLN A 51 -21.20 -8.65 7.10
N ASN A 52 -22.28 -9.43 7.19
CA ASN A 52 -23.65 -8.96 7.17
C ASN A 52 -24.14 -8.65 8.58
N ASP A 53 -25.13 -7.78 8.69
CA ASP A 53 -25.71 -7.37 9.97
C ASP A 53 -26.47 -8.54 10.65
N LYS A 54 -26.87 -9.56 9.89
CA LYS A 54 -27.50 -10.78 10.39
C LYS A 54 -26.48 -11.92 10.50
N LYS A 55 -26.24 -12.39 11.73
CA LYS A 55 -25.43 -13.60 11.99
C LYS A 55 -26.04 -14.81 11.29
N GLY A 56 -25.28 -15.44 10.39
CA GLY A 56 -25.65 -16.72 9.74
C GLY A 56 -25.87 -16.67 8.23
N GLU A 57 -25.92 -15.48 7.62
CA GLU A 57 -25.90 -15.38 6.15
C GLU A 57 -24.50 -15.69 5.59
N LYS A 58 -24.44 -16.51 4.54
CA LYS A 58 -23.16 -16.86 3.91
C LYS A 58 -22.51 -15.59 3.34
N ALA A 59 -21.30 -15.28 3.78
CA ALA A 59 -20.53 -14.11 3.33
C ALA A 59 -20.30 -14.06 1.80
N ASN A 60 -20.37 -15.20 1.12
CA ASN A 60 -20.18 -15.32 -0.32
C ASN A 60 -21.19 -14.55 -1.18
N ASN A 61 -22.32 -14.11 -0.60
CA ASN A 61 -23.34 -13.32 -1.27
C ASN A 61 -23.16 -11.81 -1.10
N ASN A 62 -22.22 -11.37 -0.27
CA ASN A 62 -22.03 -9.95 0.06
C ASN A 62 -21.00 -9.29 -0.84
N LYS A 63 -21.40 -9.05 -2.09
CA LYS A 63 -20.57 -8.41 -3.11
C LYS A 63 -21.07 -7.00 -3.41
N ASN A 64 -20.17 -6.10 -3.73
CA ASN A 64 -20.53 -4.78 -4.26
C ASN A 64 -21.05 -4.90 -5.71
N SER A 65 -21.49 -3.78 -6.28
CA SER A 65 -21.99 -3.70 -7.67
C SER A 65 -20.98 -4.21 -8.72
N ASN A 66 -19.69 -4.17 -8.40
CA ASN A 66 -18.60 -4.65 -9.27
C ASN A 66 -18.26 -6.13 -9.03
N GLY A 67 -19.01 -6.84 -8.18
CA GLY A 67 -18.79 -8.25 -7.88
C GLY A 67 -17.57 -8.53 -6.98
N LEU A 68 -17.00 -7.50 -6.34
CA LEU A 68 -15.94 -7.64 -5.33
C LEU A 68 -16.54 -7.81 -3.92
N PRO A 69 -15.86 -8.49 -3.00
CA PRO A 69 -16.32 -8.63 -1.62
C PRO A 69 -16.59 -7.27 -0.94
N LYS A 70 -17.64 -7.18 -0.11
CA LYS A 70 -17.93 -5.98 0.69
C LYS A 70 -16.70 -5.58 1.52
N GLY A 71 -16.43 -4.27 1.60
CA GLY A 71 -15.33 -3.72 2.38
C GLY A 71 -13.93 -3.86 1.75
N PHE A 72 -13.76 -4.74 0.76
CA PHE A 72 -12.44 -4.99 0.15
C PHE A 72 -11.78 -3.73 -0.40
N CYS A 73 -12.49 -2.92 -1.20
CA CYS A 73 -11.89 -1.72 -1.77
C CYS A 73 -11.49 -0.69 -0.71
N HIS A 74 -12.29 -0.53 0.36
CA HIS A 74 -11.92 0.35 1.46
C HIS A 74 -10.66 -0.15 2.17
N ALA A 75 -10.54 -1.46 2.43
CA ALA A 75 -9.34 -2.02 3.04
C ALA A 75 -8.09 -1.84 2.18
N VAL A 76 -8.21 -2.02 0.85
CA VAL A 76 -7.12 -1.79 -0.10
C VAL A 76 -6.69 -0.34 -0.12
N GLN A 77 -7.64 0.60 -0.15
CA GLN A 77 -7.37 2.03 -0.12
C GLN A 77 -6.65 2.43 1.18
N ARG A 78 -7.16 2.00 2.34
CA ARG A 78 -6.53 2.23 3.65
C ARG A 78 -5.10 1.67 3.72
N SER A 79 -4.91 0.44 3.27
CA SER A 79 -3.59 -0.19 3.26
C SER A 79 -2.61 0.55 2.35
N PHE A 80 -3.08 1.07 1.21
CA PHE A 80 -2.25 1.90 0.33
C PHE A 80 -1.82 3.21 0.99
N ILE A 81 -2.72 3.86 1.73
CA ILE A 81 -2.44 5.06 2.54
C ILE A 81 -1.42 4.75 3.64
N ASP A 82 -1.51 3.58 4.27
CA ASP A 82 -0.51 3.13 5.27
C ASP A 82 0.87 2.96 4.64
N TYR A 83 0.97 2.35 3.45
CA TYR A 83 2.25 2.26 2.72
C TYR A 83 2.81 3.64 2.40
N LYS A 84 1.98 4.57 1.90
CA LYS A 84 2.37 5.95 1.61
C LYS A 84 2.95 6.62 2.85
N ASN A 85 2.20 6.66 3.96
CA ASN A 85 2.63 7.35 5.18
C ASN A 85 3.84 6.65 5.84
N MET A 86 3.94 5.31 5.73
CA MET A 86 5.13 4.59 6.15
C MET A 86 6.37 4.98 5.35
N ILE A 87 6.25 5.19 4.04
CA ILE A 87 7.37 5.57 3.16
C ILE A 87 7.76 7.04 3.36
N LEU A 88 6.76 7.92 3.47
CA LEU A 88 6.98 9.36 3.63
C LEU A 88 7.50 9.75 5.02
N GLY A 89 7.44 8.85 5.99
CA GLY A 89 7.82 9.16 7.37
C GLY A 89 6.73 9.88 8.17
N THR A 90 5.51 9.94 7.64
CA THR A 90 4.35 10.61 8.25
C THR A 90 3.40 9.63 8.94
N SER A 91 3.79 8.36 9.04
CA SER A 91 3.00 7.33 9.70
C SER A 91 2.77 7.69 11.17
N VAL A 92 1.51 7.67 11.62
CA VAL A 92 1.13 7.84 13.03
C VAL A 92 1.53 6.62 13.90
N ASN A 93 2.08 5.58 13.28
CA ASN A 93 2.52 4.39 13.95
C ASN A 93 3.88 4.59 14.67
N THR A 94 3.91 4.32 15.98
CA THR A 94 5.06 4.55 16.87
C THR A 94 5.98 3.33 17.05
N TYR A 95 5.79 2.23 16.31
CA TYR A 95 6.66 1.07 16.44
C TYR A 95 8.12 1.38 16.05
N GLU A 96 9.06 1.07 16.94
CA GLU A 96 10.50 1.39 16.80
C GLU A 96 11.11 0.88 15.48
N TYR A 97 10.67 -0.29 15.00
CA TYR A 97 11.18 -0.88 13.76
C TYR A 97 10.70 -0.14 12.50
N ILE A 98 9.55 0.54 12.57
CA ILE A 98 9.03 1.37 11.47
C ILE A 98 9.88 2.64 11.35
N GLY A 99 10.29 3.23 12.48
CA GLY A 99 11.21 4.37 12.49
C GLY A 99 12.54 4.06 11.81
N LYS A 100 13.15 2.90 12.13
CA LYS A 100 14.39 2.45 11.47
C LYS A 100 14.22 2.23 9.96
N LEU A 101 13.06 1.71 9.53
CA LEU A 101 12.73 1.52 8.13
C LEU A 101 12.62 2.87 7.39
N GLN A 102 11.93 3.84 7.98
CA GLN A 102 11.77 5.19 7.45
C GLN A 102 13.12 5.88 7.24
N GLU A 103 14.01 5.81 8.23
CA GLU A 103 15.36 6.37 8.13
C GLU A 103 16.17 5.71 7.01
N ASP A 104 16.10 4.40 6.87
CA ASP A 104 16.83 3.69 5.82
C ASP A 104 16.28 4.00 4.42
N ILE A 105 14.96 4.10 4.26
CA ILE A 105 14.34 4.56 3.01
C ILE A 105 14.85 5.96 2.67
N LYS A 106 14.78 6.89 3.62
CA LYS A 106 15.28 8.27 3.45
C LYS A 106 16.72 8.30 2.95
N LYS A 107 17.63 7.56 3.60
CA LYS A 107 19.04 7.48 3.21
C LYS A 107 19.24 6.93 1.80
N ILE A 108 18.43 5.95 1.39
CA ILE A 108 18.53 5.32 0.07
C ILE A 108 18.02 6.27 -1.03
N ILE A 109 16.92 6.97 -0.77
CA ILE A 109 16.41 7.98 -1.69
C ILE A 109 17.36 9.17 -1.81
N GLU A 110 17.94 9.64 -0.70
CA GLU A 110 18.93 10.72 -0.70
C GLU A 110 20.18 10.35 -1.51
N LYS A 111 20.69 9.11 -1.39
CA LYS A 111 21.82 8.61 -2.17
C LYS A 111 21.49 8.43 -3.65
N GLY A 112 20.28 7.93 -3.95
CA GLY A 112 19.85 7.61 -5.31
C GLY A 112 19.25 8.79 -6.09
N THR A 113 19.20 9.99 -5.50
CA THR A 113 18.67 11.19 -6.16
C THR A 113 19.81 12.22 -6.24
N PRO A 114 20.25 12.64 -7.44
CA PRO A 114 21.33 13.60 -7.59
C PRO A 114 21.07 14.84 -6.73
N GLN A 115 22.10 15.36 -6.05
CA GLN A 115 22.00 16.67 -5.42
C GLN A 115 21.72 17.70 -6.52
N GLN A 116 20.51 18.24 -6.58
CA GLN A 116 20.25 19.44 -7.37
C GLN A 116 21.08 20.57 -6.76
N LYS A 117 22.22 20.89 -7.38
CA LYS A 117 23.05 22.04 -7.05
C LYS A 117 22.42 23.37 -7.51
N ASP A 118 21.32 23.32 -8.26
CA ASP A 118 20.85 24.46 -9.06
C ASP A 118 19.57 25.14 -8.55
N ARG A 119 19.09 24.82 -7.33
CA ARG A 119 18.08 25.67 -6.68
C ARG A 119 18.80 26.75 -5.88
N ILE A 120 18.79 27.97 -6.43
CA ILE A 120 19.13 29.19 -5.69
C ILE A 120 18.14 29.27 -4.51
N GLY A 121 18.58 28.84 -3.33
CA GLY A 121 17.77 28.78 -2.11
C GLY A 121 17.43 27.34 -1.68
N GLY A 122 18.34 26.74 -0.90
CA GLY A 122 18.03 25.60 -0.04
C GLY A 122 18.30 24.23 -0.64
N VAL A 123 19.23 23.49 -0.02
CA VAL A 123 19.31 22.04 -0.13
C VAL A 123 17.95 21.48 0.30
N GLY A 124 17.13 21.01 -0.63
CA GLY A 124 15.84 20.39 -0.30
C GLY A 124 16.04 19.31 0.76
N SER A 125 15.25 19.35 1.83
CA SER A 125 15.39 18.44 2.95
C SER A 125 15.22 16.99 2.48
N GLY A 126 15.75 16.04 3.24
CA GLY A 126 15.55 14.61 2.91
C GLY A 126 14.08 14.21 2.80
N ALA A 127 13.18 14.88 3.53
CA ALA A 127 11.74 14.68 3.44
C ALA A 127 11.20 15.13 2.07
N ASP A 128 11.67 16.26 1.54
CA ASP A 128 11.26 16.77 0.23
C ASP A 128 11.65 15.80 -0.89
N LYS A 129 12.83 15.18 -0.80
CA LYS A 129 13.29 14.17 -1.77
C LYS A 129 12.47 12.89 -1.74
N VAL A 130 12.08 12.42 -0.55
CA VAL A 130 11.22 11.22 -0.41
C VAL A 130 9.80 11.50 -0.90
N ASN A 131 9.26 12.69 -0.61
CA ASN A 131 7.97 13.15 -1.13
C ASN A 131 7.95 13.21 -2.66
N ASP A 132 8.96 13.85 -3.27
CA ASP A 132 9.08 13.95 -4.73
C ASP A 132 9.26 12.58 -5.38
N TRP A 133 10.06 11.70 -4.74
CA TRP A 133 10.22 10.33 -5.20
C TRP A 133 8.90 9.55 -5.16
N TRP A 134 8.15 9.63 -4.05
CA TRP A 134 6.86 8.96 -3.93
C TRP A 134 5.88 9.45 -5.00
N LYS A 135 5.73 10.78 -5.19
CA LYS A 135 4.89 11.36 -6.24
C LYS A 135 5.24 10.81 -7.64
N GLY A 136 6.53 10.60 -7.91
CA GLY A 136 6.99 10.01 -9.17
C GLY A 136 6.67 8.53 -9.36
N ILE A 137 6.40 7.77 -8.28
CA ILE A 137 6.11 6.33 -8.35
C ILE A 137 4.67 5.95 -7.94
N GLU A 138 3.92 6.85 -7.32
CA GLU A 138 2.61 6.60 -6.71
C GLU A 138 1.61 5.98 -7.71
N GLY A 139 1.57 6.50 -8.94
CA GLY A 139 0.75 5.94 -10.01
C GLY A 139 1.14 4.50 -10.40
N GLU A 140 2.44 4.18 -10.38
CA GLU A 140 2.90 2.81 -10.62
C GLU A 140 2.58 1.88 -9.45
N MET A 141 2.68 2.38 -8.22
CA MET A 141 2.29 1.63 -7.02
C MET A 141 0.79 1.33 -7.03
N TRP A 142 -0.05 2.29 -7.41
CA TRP A 142 -1.48 2.05 -7.63
C TRP A 142 -1.73 1.07 -8.79
N GLY A 143 -0.91 1.14 -9.84
CA GLY A 143 -0.88 0.13 -10.92
C GLY A 143 -0.71 -1.31 -10.40
N ALA A 144 0.02 -1.50 -9.29
CA ALA A 144 0.17 -2.82 -8.66
C ALA A 144 -1.16 -3.33 -8.06
N VAL A 145 -1.94 -2.45 -7.42
CA VAL A 145 -3.29 -2.75 -6.92
C VAL A 145 -4.19 -3.17 -8.07
N LYS A 146 -4.26 -2.36 -9.14
CA LYS A 146 -5.07 -2.66 -10.32
C LYS A 146 -4.67 -3.99 -10.97
N CYS A 147 -3.36 -4.27 -11.03
CA CYS A 147 -2.83 -5.53 -11.53
C CYS A 147 -3.26 -6.74 -10.66
N ALA A 148 -3.21 -6.61 -9.34
CA ALA A 148 -3.67 -7.65 -8.41
C ALA A 148 -5.16 -7.97 -8.61
N ILE A 149 -6.02 -6.94 -8.72
CA ILE A 149 -7.47 -7.10 -8.95
C ILE A 149 -7.73 -7.85 -10.27
N LYS A 150 -7.05 -7.48 -11.37
CA LYS A 150 -7.11 -8.22 -12.64
C LYS A 150 -6.69 -9.69 -12.49
N ARG A 151 -5.64 -9.97 -11.71
CA ARG A 151 -5.15 -11.34 -11.47
C ARG A 151 -6.15 -12.18 -10.67
N ILE A 152 -6.81 -11.59 -9.69
CA ILE A 152 -7.84 -12.26 -8.89
C ILE A 152 -8.95 -12.79 -9.80
N ASN A 153 -9.39 -11.98 -10.78
CA ASN A 153 -10.40 -12.41 -11.74
C ASN A 153 -10.01 -13.71 -12.47
N LYS A 154 -8.77 -13.77 -12.96
CA LYS A 154 -8.23 -14.94 -13.67
C LYS A 154 -8.18 -16.18 -12.78
N LYS A 155 -7.83 -16.01 -11.50
CA LYS A 155 -7.74 -17.13 -10.54
C LYS A 155 -9.11 -17.69 -10.16
N GLN A 156 -10.12 -16.82 -10.00
CA GLN A 156 -11.42 -17.20 -9.47
C GLN A 156 -12.43 -17.66 -10.53
N LYS A 157 -12.09 -17.57 -11.84
CA LYS A 157 -12.97 -17.95 -12.97
C LYS A 157 -14.42 -17.44 -12.83
N LYS A 158 -14.61 -16.26 -12.23
CA LYS A 158 -15.93 -15.66 -12.04
C LYS A 158 -16.43 -15.15 -13.40
N ASN A 159 -17.72 -15.30 -13.68
CA ASN A 159 -18.35 -14.78 -14.91
C ASN A 159 -18.35 -13.24 -14.87
N GLY A 160 -17.29 -12.64 -15.40
CA GLY A 160 -17.04 -11.20 -15.42
C GLY A 160 -15.56 -10.88 -15.65
N THR A 161 -15.25 -9.68 -16.11
CA THR A 161 -13.86 -9.23 -16.29
C THR A 161 -13.58 -8.07 -15.35
N TYR A 162 -12.86 -8.31 -14.24
CA TYR A 162 -12.33 -7.20 -13.45
C TYR A 162 -11.31 -6.43 -14.31
N THR A 163 -11.60 -5.16 -14.53
CA THR A 163 -10.81 -4.17 -15.25
C THR A 163 -9.63 -3.67 -14.43
N GLY A 164 -9.62 -3.92 -13.12
CA GLY A 164 -8.66 -3.39 -12.16
C GLY A 164 -9.03 -2.01 -11.62
N ASN A 165 -10.07 -1.37 -12.15
CA ASN A 165 -10.49 -0.03 -11.73
C ASN A 165 -11.62 -0.05 -10.69
N GLU A 166 -12.04 -1.23 -10.23
CA GLU A 166 -13.21 -1.41 -9.37
C GLU A 166 -13.05 -0.74 -7.99
N CYS A 167 -11.81 -0.52 -7.55
CA CYS A 167 -11.48 0.23 -6.32
C CYS A 167 -10.98 1.65 -6.60
N GLY A 168 -11.13 2.13 -7.84
CA GLY A 168 -10.71 3.46 -8.28
C GLY A 168 -9.67 3.42 -9.41
N VAL A 169 -9.79 4.36 -10.37
CA VAL A 169 -8.81 4.54 -11.46
C VAL A 169 -7.47 5.09 -10.95
N SER A 170 -7.52 5.84 -9.86
CA SER A 170 -6.43 6.55 -9.18
C SER A 170 -6.38 6.14 -7.70
N PRO A 171 -5.23 6.30 -7.03
CA PRO A 171 -5.14 6.10 -5.58
C PRO A 171 -6.06 7.07 -4.82
N PRO A 172 -6.33 6.82 -3.52
CA PRO A 172 -7.09 7.73 -2.67
C PRO A 172 -6.49 9.15 -2.68
N ILE A 173 -7.35 10.17 -2.75
CA ILE A 173 -6.97 11.59 -2.80
C ILE A 173 -7.69 12.39 -1.71
N GLY A 174 -7.14 13.57 -1.36
CA GLY A 174 -7.82 14.54 -0.49
C GLY A 174 -7.82 14.11 0.99
N ASN A 175 -8.96 14.23 1.68
CA ASN A 175 -9.05 13.94 3.13
C ASN A 175 -8.73 12.48 3.48
N ASP A 176 -8.73 11.57 2.51
CA ASP A 176 -8.35 10.17 2.72
C ASP A 176 -6.82 9.97 2.69
N GLU A 177 -6.04 10.97 2.26
CA GLU A 177 -4.57 10.91 2.36
C GLU A 177 -4.08 11.10 3.81
N ASP A 178 -4.86 11.81 4.62
CA ASP A 178 -4.60 11.95 6.05
C ASP A 178 -4.82 10.61 6.75
N GLN A 179 -3.75 10.03 7.27
CA GLN A 179 -3.80 8.72 7.91
C GLN A 179 -4.72 8.71 9.13
N SER A 180 -4.78 9.81 9.89
CA SER A 180 -5.64 9.90 11.08
C SER A 180 -7.12 9.81 10.71
N VAL A 181 -7.52 10.52 9.65
CA VAL A 181 -8.89 10.49 9.13
C VAL A 181 -9.20 9.14 8.49
N SER A 182 -8.25 8.58 7.74
CA SER A 182 -8.37 7.24 7.12
C SER A 182 -8.58 6.14 8.16
N TRP A 183 -7.89 6.22 9.32
CA TRP A 183 -8.04 5.29 10.43
C TRP A 183 -9.33 5.50 11.23
N PHE A 184 -9.80 6.74 11.33
CA PHE A 184 -11.03 7.06 12.06
C PHE A 184 -12.30 6.63 11.32
N LYS A 185 -12.29 6.73 9.98
CA LYS A 185 -13.39 6.29 9.10
C LYS A 185 -13.55 4.77 9.08
#